data_AF-A0A2G1Y4N8-F1
#
_entry.id   AF-A0A2G1Y4N8-F1
#
_cell.length_a   1.000
_cell.length_b   1.000
_cell.length_c   1.000
_cell.angle_alpha   90.00
_cell.angle_beta   90.00
_cell.angle_gamma   90.00
#
_symmetry.space_group_name_H-M   'P 1'
#
loop_
_entity.id
_entity.type
_entity.pdbx_description
1 polymer ?
#
loop_
_entity_poly.entity_id
_entity_poly.type
_entity_poly.pdbx_seq_one_letter_code
_entity_poly.pdbx_strand_id
1 'polypeptide(L)'
;MRRYYFISDELNDLSLIERELEGHGMTRPQIHVLSLDDDGLAHHHLNDVAPLFRKDVIRATAVAGIFGFLSAVLVMSFAVFSGATASIGWIPFVMLVFVVMGLITWEGGMWGIQQPNSRFRRFQKALAEGKH
;
A
#
# COMPACT_ATOMS: atom_id res chain seq x y z
N MET A 1 -13.37 -13.95 -8.43
CA MET A 1 -13.42 -12.95 -9.52
C MET A 1 -12.22 -13.19 -10.44
N ARG A 2 -12.44 -13.27 -11.76
CA ARG A 2 -11.35 -13.41 -12.74
C ARG A 2 -10.80 -12.02 -13.07
N ARG A 3 -9.47 -11.89 -13.19
CA ARG A 3 -8.79 -10.68 -13.63
C ARG A 3 -7.92 -11.04 -14.82
N TYR A 4 -8.05 -10.28 -15.90
CA TYR A 4 -7.25 -10.42 -17.10
C TYR A 4 -6.23 -9.29 -17.12
N TYR A 5 -5.04 -9.57 -17.63
CA TYR A 5 -3.93 -8.64 -17.69
C TYR A 5 -3.43 -8.61 -19.14
N PHE A 6 -3.31 -7.42 -19.69
CA PHE A 6 -2.70 -7.17 -20.99
C PHE A 6 -1.46 -6.31 -20.75
N ILE A 7 -0.41 -6.55 -21.53
CA ILE A 7 0.83 -5.78 -21.50
C ILE A 7 1.06 -5.27 -22.91
N SER A 8 1.29 -3.97 -23.06
CA SER A 8 1.61 -3.33 -24.33
C SER A 8 2.93 -2.56 -24.22
N ASP A 9 3.62 -2.40 -25.34
CA ASP A 9 4.80 -1.54 -25.41
C ASP A 9 4.39 -0.07 -25.69
N GLU A 10 3.14 0.18 -26.10
CA GLU A 10 2.62 1.51 -26.42
C GLU A 10 1.33 1.83 -25.66
N LEU A 11 1.27 3.03 -25.06
CA LEU A 11 0.08 3.58 -24.40
C LEU A 11 -1.10 3.78 -25.36
N ASN A 12 -0.81 4.01 -26.65
CA ASN A 12 -1.82 4.26 -27.67
C ASN A 12 -2.68 2.99 -27.90
N ASP A 13 -2.05 1.82 -27.91
CA ASP A 13 -2.75 0.53 -28.00
C ASP A 13 -3.66 0.29 -26.80
N LEU A 14 -3.18 0.64 -25.59
CA LEU A 14 -3.99 0.52 -24.37
C LEU A 14 -5.21 1.44 -24.40
N SER A 15 -5.09 2.63 -24.99
CA SER A 15 -6.22 3.55 -25.18
C SER A 15 -7.27 3.00 -26.15
N LEU A 16 -6.84 2.27 -27.17
CA LEU A 16 -7.73 1.63 -28.12
C LEU A 16 -8.48 0.46 -27.46
N ILE A 17 -7.76 -0.33 -26.66
CA ILE A 17 -8.35 -1.44 -25.88
C ILE A 17 -9.34 -0.91 -24.83
N GLU A 18 -9.03 0.18 -24.11
CA GLU A 18 -9.98 0.78 -23.13
C GLU A 18 -11.29 1.18 -23.83
N ARG A 19 -11.20 1.88 -24.96
CA ARG A 19 -12.38 2.30 -25.75
C ARG A 19 -13.17 1.12 -26.29
N GLU A 20 -12.49 0.07 -26.75
CA GLU A 20 -13.16 -1.13 -27.25
C GLU A 20 -13.90 -1.85 -26.12
N LEU A 21 -13.27 -2.00 -24.96
CA LEU A 21 -13.89 -2.62 -23.79
C LEU A 21 -15.10 -1.81 -23.28
N GLU A 22 -14.98 -0.48 -23.25
CA GLU A 22 -16.11 0.41 -22.93
C GLU A 22 -17.26 0.26 -23.95
N GLY A 23 -16.94 0.17 -25.23
CA GLY A 23 -17.90 -0.08 -26.31
C GLY A 23 -18.64 -1.43 -26.18
N HIS A 24 -18.01 -2.42 -25.54
CA HIS A 24 -18.61 -3.73 -25.24
C HIS A 24 -19.33 -3.79 -23.89
N GLY A 25 -19.48 -2.65 -23.20
CA GLY A 25 -20.25 -2.54 -21.95
C GLY A 25 -19.44 -2.75 -20.67
N MET A 26 -18.10 -2.83 -20.75
CA MET A 26 -17.25 -2.77 -19.56
C MET A 26 -17.23 -1.35 -19.01
N THR A 27 -17.32 -1.21 -17.70
CA THR A 27 -17.33 0.12 -17.07
C THR A 27 -15.91 0.56 -16.72
N ARG A 28 -15.64 1.86 -16.85
CA ARG A 28 -14.34 2.47 -16.55
C ARG A 28 -13.72 2.04 -15.20
N PRO A 29 -14.47 1.90 -14.08
CA PRO A 29 -13.91 1.41 -12.82
C PRO A 29 -13.42 -0.05 -12.83
N GLN A 30 -13.75 -0.82 -13.87
CA GLN A 30 -13.29 -2.21 -14.03
C GLN A 30 -12.01 -2.29 -14.86
N ILE A 31 -11.61 -1.21 -15.53
CA ILE A 31 -10.44 -1.12 -16.39
C ILE A 31 -9.41 -0.23 -15.69
N HIS A 32 -8.17 -0.70 -15.56
CA HIS A 32 -7.10 0.08 -14.94
C HIS A 32 -5.82 -0.10 -15.75
N VAL A 33 -5.16 1.01 -16.06
CA VAL A 33 -3.86 1.03 -16.72
C VAL A 33 -2.77 1.29 -15.69
N LEU A 34 -1.67 0.54 -15.77
CA LEU A 34 -0.53 0.67 -14.89
C LEU A 34 0.69 1.05 -15.71
N SER A 35 1.12 2.31 -15.61
CA SER A 35 2.30 2.82 -16.31
C SER A 35 3.24 3.54 -15.35
N LEU A 36 4.54 3.59 -15.67
CA LEU A 36 5.50 4.49 -15.02
C LEU A 36 5.56 5.88 -15.69
N ASP A 37 4.95 6.03 -16.87
CA ASP A 37 4.78 7.28 -17.60
C ASP A 37 3.45 7.94 -17.22
N ASP A 38 3.48 8.74 -16.15
CA ASP A 38 2.30 9.44 -15.63
C ASP A 38 1.86 10.58 -16.59
N ASP A 39 2.78 11.19 -17.35
CA ASP A 39 2.46 12.22 -18.33
C ASP A 39 1.74 11.64 -19.55
N GLY A 40 2.19 10.47 -20.04
CA GLY A 40 1.53 9.73 -21.11
C GLY A 40 0.13 9.27 -20.72
N LEU A 41 -0.05 8.75 -19.50
CA LEU A 41 -1.39 8.42 -18.96
C LEU A 41 -2.34 9.62 -18.98
N ALA A 42 -1.86 10.80 -18.58
CA ALA A 42 -2.64 12.03 -18.56
C ALA A 42 -3.05 12.49 -19.97
N HIS A 43 -2.12 12.45 -20.94
CA HIS A 43 -2.38 12.81 -22.32
C HIS A 43 -3.43 11.91 -22.99
N HIS A 44 -3.38 10.60 -22.70
CA HIS A 44 -4.33 9.63 -23.24
C HIS A 44 -5.64 9.52 -22.42
N HIS A 45 -5.75 10.26 -21.32
CA HIS A 45 -6.88 10.21 -20.37
C HIS A 45 -7.19 8.80 -19.85
N LEU A 46 -6.17 7.96 -19.70
CA LEU A 46 -6.31 6.56 -19.30
C LEU A 46 -6.67 6.45 -17.80
N ASN A 47 -7.46 5.44 -17.43
CA ASN A 47 -7.84 5.24 -16.04
C ASN A 47 -6.68 4.66 -15.21
N ASP A 48 -5.97 5.54 -14.53
CA ASP A 48 -4.77 5.19 -13.78
C ASP A 48 -5.07 4.45 -12.45
N VAL A 49 -4.21 3.51 -12.11
CA VAL A 49 -4.12 2.99 -10.74
C VAL A 49 -3.56 4.08 -9.83
N ALA A 50 -4.40 4.58 -8.92
CA ALA A 50 -4.01 5.61 -7.98
C ALA A 50 -2.67 5.29 -7.27
N PRO A 51 -1.75 6.28 -7.11
CA PRO A 51 -0.36 6.06 -6.68
C PRO A 51 -0.21 5.34 -5.33
N LEU A 52 -1.15 5.54 -4.41
CA LEU A 52 -1.19 4.85 -3.11
C LEU A 52 -1.49 3.35 -3.25
N PHE A 53 -2.26 2.96 -4.26
CA PHE A 53 -2.51 1.55 -4.59
C PHE A 53 -1.36 0.93 -5.39
N ARG A 54 -0.46 1.74 -5.99
CA ARG A 54 0.78 1.23 -6.61
C ARG A 54 1.82 0.80 -5.57
N LYS A 55 1.68 1.23 -4.30
CA LYS A 55 2.62 0.96 -3.19
C LYS A 55 2.00 0.02 -2.16
N ASP A 56 2.82 -0.73 -1.43
CA ASP A 56 2.36 -1.68 -0.39
C ASP A 56 2.12 -1.02 0.97
N VAL A 57 1.78 0.28 0.97
CA VAL A 57 1.59 1.10 2.19
C VAL A 57 0.51 0.48 3.08
N ILE A 58 -0.65 0.12 2.52
CA ILE A 58 -1.78 -0.39 3.31
C ILE A 58 -1.42 -1.69 4.03
N ARG A 59 -0.75 -2.62 3.34
CA ARG A 59 -0.33 -3.89 3.95
C ARG A 59 0.77 -3.66 4.98
N ALA A 60 1.76 -2.84 4.66
CA ALA A 60 2.87 -2.57 5.57
C ALA A 60 2.39 -1.88 6.86
N THR A 61 1.51 -0.88 6.74
CA THR A 61 0.88 -0.23 7.89
C THR A 61 0.00 -1.20 8.69
N ALA A 62 -0.73 -2.11 8.04
CA ALA A 62 -1.52 -3.13 8.75
C ALA A 62 -0.64 -4.11 9.55
N VAL A 63 0.45 -4.59 8.94
CA VAL A 63 1.42 -5.46 9.62
C VAL A 63 2.08 -4.72 10.79
N ALA A 64 2.49 -3.48 10.57
CA ALA A 64 3.06 -2.62 11.60
C ALA A 64 2.08 -2.35 12.75
N GLY A 65 0.80 -2.15 12.45
CA GLY A 65 -0.25 -2.01 13.45
C GLY A 65 -0.38 -3.24 14.35
N ILE A 66 -0.26 -4.45 13.80
CA ILE A 66 -0.25 -5.69 14.61
C ILE A 66 0.96 -5.72 15.54
N PHE A 67 2.16 -5.42 15.05
CA PHE A 67 3.36 -5.34 15.89
C PHE A 67 3.26 -4.23 16.95
N GLY A 68 2.68 -3.09 16.58
CA GLY A 68 2.37 -1.99 17.50
C GLY A 68 1.44 -2.45 18.63
N PHE A 69 0.36 -3.15 18.30
CA PHE A 69 -0.55 -3.71 19.30
C PHE A 69 0.14 -4.73 20.23
N LEU A 70 0.93 -5.65 19.68
CA LEU A 70 1.69 -6.61 20.47
C LEU A 70 2.68 -5.93 21.42
N SER A 71 3.34 -4.86 20.97
CA SER A 71 4.24 -4.07 21.80
C SER A 71 3.50 -3.38 22.95
N ALA A 72 2.28 -2.87 22.70
CA ALA A 72 1.44 -2.26 23.72
C ALA A 72 1.05 -3.27 24.81
N VAL A 73 0.62 -4.46 24.40
CA VAL A 73 0.31 -5.57 25.31
C VAL A 73 1.53 -5.96 26.14
N LEU A 74 2.71 -6.01 25.54
CA LEU A 74 3.96 -6.36 26.22
C LEU A 74 4.36 -5.30 27.27
N VAL A 75 4.30 -4.01 26.92
CA VAL A 75 4.56 -2.91 27.85
C VAL A 75 3.58 -2.92 29.02
N MET A 76 2.29 -3.15 28.75
CA MET A 76 1.26 -3.20 29.79
C MET A 76 1.42 -4.42 30.70
N SER A 77 1.78 -5.57 30.12
CA SER A 77 2.08 -6.78 30.90
C SER A 77 3.25 -6.54 31.83
N PHE A 78 4.34 -5.93 31.33
CA PHE A 78 5.48 -5.56 32.17
C PHE A 78 5.08 -4.61 33.31
N ALA A 79 4.25 -3.60 33.04
CA ALA A 79 3.77 -2.66 34.07
C ALA A 79 2.99 -3.36 35.20
N VAL A 80 2.17 -4.36 34.86
CA VAL A 80 1.40 -5.16 35.83
C VAL A 80 2.32 -6.09 36.64
N PHE A 81 3.18 -6.85 35.97
CA PHE A 81 3.97 -7.91 36.62
C PHE A 81 5.22 -7.40 37.35
N SER A 82 5.78 -6.26 36.96
CA SER A 82 6.99 -5.71 37.60
C SER A 82 6.74 -5.05 38.95
N GLY A 83 5.48 -4.72 39.28
CA GLY A 83 5.14 -3.90 40.45
C GLY A 83 5.60 -2.44 40.36
N ALA A 84 6.22 -2.03 39.26
CA ALA A 84 6.74 -0.66 39.08
C ALA A 84 5.63 0.41 39.06
N THR A 85 4.40 0.01 38.77
CA THR A 85 3.21 0.88 38.86
C THR A 85 2.92 1.33 40.29
N ALA A 86 3.37 0.61 41.32
CA ALA A 86 3.19 1.01 42.72
C ALA A 86 4.10 2.18 43.13
N SER A 87 5.25 2.34 42.47
CA SER A 87 6.23 3.39 42.80
C SER A 87 6.16 4.58 41.84
N ILE A 88 6.03 4.34 40.54
CA ILE A 88 6.09 5.38 39.49
C ILE A 88 4.70 5.66 38.88
N GLY A 89 3.68 4.89 39.25
CA GLY A 89 2.32 5.03 38.71
C GLY A 89 2.15 4.49 37.28
N TRP A 90 0.96 4.66 36.73
CA TRP A 90 0.58 4.13 35.41
C TRP A 90 0.93 5.04 34.23
N ILE A 91 1.00 6.35 34.49
CA ILE A 91 1.21 7.39 33.47
C ILE A 91 2.41 7.09 32.54
N PRO A 92 3.63 6.77 33.04
CA PRO A 92 4.77 6.53 32.15
C PRO A 92 4.57 5.33 31.24
N PHE A 93 3.89 4.27 31.70
CA PHE A 93 3.64 3.07 30.90
C PHE A 93 2.58 3.30 29.83
N VAL A 94 1.50 4.01 30.17
CA VAL A 94 0.48 4.39 29.19
C VAL A 94 1.07 5.30 28.12
N MET A 95 1.89 6.28 28.51
CA MET A 95 2.59 7.14 27.56
C MET A 95 3.53 6.32 26.67
N LEU A 96 4.31 5.41 27.25
CA LEU A 96 5.23 4.54 26.51
C LEU A 96 4.50 3.66 25.49
N VAL A 97 3.33 3.14 25.83
CA VAL A 97 2.47 2.38 24.90
C VAL A 97 2.16 3.21 23.65
N PHE A 98 1.69 4.45 23.82
CA PHE A 98 1.36 5.31 22.69
C PHE A 98 2.59 5.66 21.84
N VAL A 99 3.72 5.96 22.49
CA VAL A 99 4.97 6.30 21.80
C VAL A 99 5.48 5.12 20.99
N VAL A 100 5.59 3.93 21.59
CA VAL A 100 6.10 2.73 20.92
C VAL A 100 5.17 2.30 19.80
N MET A 101 3.86 2.27 20.04
CA MET A 101 2.88 1.92 19.01
C MET A 101 2.91 2.91 17.84
N GLY A 102 3.03 4.22 18.13
CA GLY A 102 3.16 5.27 17.12
C GLY A 102 4.43 5.10 16.28
N LEU A 103 5.58 4.87 16.92
CA LEU A 103 6.85 4.65 16.23
C LEU A 103 6.83 3.42 15.33
N ILE A 104 6.33 2.28 15.83
CA ILE A 104 6.25 1.05 15.02
C ILE A 104 5.33 1.25 13.82
N THR A 105 4.16 1.86 14.03
CA THR A 105 3.19 2.12 12.96
C THR A 105 3.76 3.08 11.92
N TRP A 106 4.46 4.14 12.36
CA TRP A 106 5.11 5.10 11.48
C TRP A 106 6.19 4.45 10.62
N GLU A 107 7.14 3.73 11.24
CA GLU A 107 8.25 3.07 10.54
C GLU A 107 7.76 2.04 9.54
N GLY A 108 6.75 1.25 9.90
CA GLY A 108 6.16 0.29 8.97
C GLY A 108 5.40 0.94 7.82
N GLY A 109 4.72 2.07 8.06
CA GLY A 109 4.11 2.87 6.99
C GLY A 109 5.15 3.42 6.00
N MET A 110 6.24 3.98 6.53
CA MET A 110 7.40 4.46 5.74
C MET A 110 8.02 3.33 4.90
N TRP A 111 8.19 2.14 5.48
CA TRP A 111 8.69 0.98 4.73
C TRP A 111 7.76 0.58 3.59
N GLY A 112 6.44 0.65 3.81
CA GLY A 112 5.44 0.40 2.77
C GLY A 112 5.48 1.38 1.59
N ILE A 113 5.94 2.62 1.80
CA ILE A 113 6.08 3.63 0.75
C ILE A 113 7.21 3.28 -0.22
N GLN A 114 8.23 2.58 0.27
CA GLN A 114 9.39 2.16 -0.53
C GLN A 114 9.13 0.86 -1.28
N GLN A 115 8.16 0.05 -0.86
CA GLN A 115 7.86 -1.22 -1.50
C GLN A 115 6.76 -1.08 -2.57
N PRO A 116 7.03 -1.48 -3.82
CA PRO A 116 6.01 -1.61 -4.85
C PRO A 116 4.97 -2.67 -4.45
N ASN A 117 3.69 -2.42 -4.75
CA ASN A 117 2.59 -3.28 -4.33
C ASN A 117 2.83 -4.73 -4.79
N SER A 118 2.70 -5.68 -3.86
CA SER A 118 2.81 -7.13 -4.09
C SER A 118 2.06 -7.65 -5.33
N ARG A 119 0.93 -7.04 -5.73
CA ARG A 119 0.18 -7.41 -6.95
C ARG A 119 0.87 -7.02 -8.24
N PHE A 120 1.64 -5.94 -8.22
CA PHE A 120 2.38 -5.40 -9.36
C PHE A 120 3.82 -5.89 -9.41
N ARG A 121 4.29 -6.56 -8.36
CA ARG A 121 5.64 -7.13 -8.28
C ARG A 121 5.98 -8.07 -9.46
N ARG A 122 4.99 -8.79 -10.00
CA ARG A 122 5.18 -9.64 -11.19
C ARG A 122 5.32 -8.89 -12.52
N PHE A 123 4.87 -7.63 -12.58
CA PHE A 123 4.94 -6.78 -13.77
C PHE A 123 6.10 -5.79 -13.71
N GLN A 124 6.85 -5.73 -12.60
CA GLN A 124 7.98 -4.80 -12.45
C GLN A 124 9.04 -4.90 -13.53
N LYS A 125 9.35 -6.12 -14.01
CA LYS A 125 10.32 -6.28 -15.09
C LYS A 125 9.80 -5.64 -16.38
N ALA A 126 8.55 -5.90 -16.75
CA ALA A 126 7.91 -5.31 -17.91
C ALA A 126 7.82 -3.77 -17.77
N LEU A 127 7.41 -3.26 -16.61
CA LEU A 127 7.37 -1.82 -16.33
C LEU A 127 8.77 -1.18 -16.42
N ALA A 128 9.81 -1.84 -15.91
CA ALA A 128 11.19 -1.36 -16.00
C ALA A 128 11.75 -1.40 -17.43
N GLU A 129 11.23 -2.27 -18.28
CA GLU A 129 11.53 -2.34 -19.72
C GLU A 129 10.73 -1.32 -20.55
N GLY A 130 9.92 -0.46 -19.90
CA GLY A 130 9.12 0.57 -20.56
C GLY A 130 7.77 0.11 -21.06
N LYS A 131 7.32 -1.09 -20.66
CA LYS A 131 6.01 -1.63 -21.03
C LYS A 131 4.92 -1.15 -20.07
N HIS A 132 3.66 -1.24 -20.50
CA HIS A 132 2.48 -0.72 -19.82
C HIS A 132 1.40 -1.79 -19.67
#